data_AF-A0A2V6PKR9-F1
#
_entry.id   AF-A0A2V6PKR9-F1
#
_cell.length_a   1.000
_cell.length_b   1.000
_cell.length_c   1.000
_cell.angle_alpha   90.00
_cell.angle_beta   90.00
_cell.angle_gamma   90.00
#
_symmetry.space_group_name_H-M   'P 1'
#
loop_
_entity.id
_entity.type
_entity.pdbx_description
1 polymer ?
#
loop_
_entity_poly.entity_id
_entity_poly.type
_entity_poly.pdbx_seq_one_letter_code
_entity_poly.pdbx_strand_id
1 'polypeptide(L)'
;MFRVVAITLVPLFLLGALELALRVAGYGYPTSFFLRTRINGRTVYIENQKFGLRFFPAALARSPSPVVMEAAKTANSYRIFLLGESAALGDPDPAYGCGRYLEVLLGERYPGTRFEVICVAMTAINSHAILPIARECAQRDGDLWVIYAGNNEMVGPFGAGTIFGPRAPG
;
A
#
# COMPACT_ATOMS: atom_id res chain seq x y z
N MET A 1 -16.43 39.29 -12.66
CA MET A 1 -15.48 38.30 -13.21
C MET A 1 -14.07 38.42 -12.65
N PHE A 2 -13.38 39.57 -12.75
CA PHE A 2 -11.99 39.73 -12.26
C PHE A 2 -11.76 39.34 -10.79
N ARG A 3 -12.67 39.71 -9.88
CA ARG A 3 -12.56 39.36 -8.45
C ARG A 3 -12.63 37.85 -8.18
N VAL A 4 -13.47 37.13 -8.92
CA VAL A 4 -13.61 35.67 -8.79
C VAL A 4 -12.33 34.98 -9.26
N VAL A 5 -11.80 35.42 -10.41
CA VAL A 5 -10.52 34.93 -10.96
C VAL A 5 -9.36 35.20 -10.00
N ALA A 6 -9.30 36.39 -9.40
CA ALA A 6 -8.26 36.71 -8.42
C ALA A 6 -8.36 35.84 -7.16
N ILE A 7 -9.57 35.62 -6.63
CA ILE A 7 -9.80 34.81 -5.43
C ILE A 7 -9.53 33.32 -5.67
N THR A 8 -9.61 32.82 -6.91
CA THR A 8 -9.34 31.41 -7.20
C THR A 8 -7.95 31.15 -7.74
N LEU A 9 -7.51 31.90 -8.76
CA LEU A 9 -6.25 31.62 -9.46
C LEU A 9 -5.03 32.05 -8.65
N VAL A 10 -5.10 33.15 -7.90
CA VAL A 10 -3.96 33.61 -7.10
C VAL A 10 -3.61 32.60 -6.01
N PRO A 11 -4.53 32.12 -5.14
CA PRO A 11 -4.17 31.12 -4.15
C PRO A 11 -3.79 29.78 -4.80
N LEU A 12 -4.43 29.37 -5.88
CA LEU A 12 -4.05 28.14 -6.59
C LEU A 12 -2.62 28.23 -7.13
N PHE A 13 -2.26 29.37 -7.72
CA PHE A 13 -0.91 29.63 -8.20
C PHE A 13 0.11 29.66 -7.06
N LEU A 14 -0.19 30.36 -5.96
CA LEU A 14 0.71 30.43 -4.80
C LEU A 14 0.93 29.05 -4.16
N LEU A 15 -0.15 28.27 -3.97
CA LEU A 15 -0.06 26.91 -3.44
C LEU A 15 0.68 25.98 -4.40
N GLY A 16 0.42 26.09 -5.70
CA GLY A 16 1.11 25.30 -6.74
C GLY A 16 2.60 25.63 -6.81
N ALA A 17 2.96 26.92 -6.74
CA ALA A 17 4.35 27.37 -6.73
C ALA A 17 5.09 26.92 -5.47
N LEU A 18 4.43 26.99 -4.30
CA LEU A 18 4.98 26.51 -3.04
C LEU A 18 5.21 25.00 -3.05
N GLU A 19 4.22 24.21 -3.46
CA GLU A 19 4.34 22.76 -3.61
C GLU A 19 5.47 22.40 -4.57
N LEU A 20 5.58 23.10 -5.71
CA LEU A 20 6.67 22.88 -6.66
C LEU A 20 8.03 23.20 -6.04
N ALA A 21 8.16 24.33 -5.34
CA ALA A 21 9.39 24.71 -4.65
C ALA A 21 9.80 23.65 -3.60
N LEU A 22 8.84 23.15 -2.81
CA LEU A 22 9.07 22.08 -1.83
C LEU A 22 9.51 20.78 -2.50
N ARG A 23 8.89 20.38 -3.61
CA ARG A 23 9.27 19.18 -4.37
C ARG A 23 10.66 19.30 -4.98
N VAL A 24 10.99 20.45 -5.56
CA VAL A 24 12.32 20.71 -6.15
C VAL A 24 13.41 20.73 -5.07
N ALA A 25 13.10 21.26 -3.89
CA ALA A 25 13.99 21.22 -2.73
C ALA A 25 14.11 19.83 -2.08
N GLY A 26 13.35 18.82 -2.55
CA GLY A 26 13.38 17.46 -2.01
C GLY A 26 12.71 17.33 -0.64
N TYR A 27 11.81 18.24 -0.28
CA TYR A 27 11.10 18.20 1.00
C TYR A 27 10.01 17.12 1.03
N GLY A 28 9.91 16.38 2.13
CA GLY A 28 8.89 15.35 2.35
C GLY A 28 9.38 13.91 2.13
N TYR A 29 8.46 13.01 1.81
CA TYR A 29 8.75 11.59 1.54
C TYR A 29 7.78 11.00 0.51
N PRO A 30 8.16 9.94 -0.24
CA PRO A 30 7.26 9.27 -1.17
C PRO A 30 6.04 8.70 -0.46
N THR A 31 4.85 8.91 -1.03
CA THR A 31 3.58 8.46 -0.44
C THR A 31 2.99 7.22 -1.12
N SER A 32 3.61 6.73 -2.20
CA SER A 32 3.23 5.47 -2.85
C SER A 32 3.60 4.27 -1.98
N PHE A 33 2.85 3.18 -2.10
CA PHE A 33 3.16 1.91 -1.48
C PHE A 33 4.37 1.26 -2.15
N PHE A 34 4.44 1.29 -3.48
CA PHE A 34 5.58 0.74 -4.21
C PHE A 34 6.59 1.82 -4.60
N LEU A 35 7.86 1.48 -4.48
CA LEU A 35 8.99 2.24 -5.02
C LEU A 35 9.64 1.42 -6.14
N ARG A 36 9.94 2.08 -7.26
CA ARG A 36 10.64 1.44 -8.38
C ARG A 36 12.15 1.53 -8.15
N THR A 37 12.85 0.40 -8.25
CA THR A 37 14.31 0.34 -8.09
C THR A 37 14.93 -0.69 -9.05
N ARG A 38 16.27 -0.81 -9.03
CA ARG A 38 17.01 -1.84 -9.75
C ARG A 38 17.78 -2.73 -8.77
N ILE A 39 17.57 -4.03 -8.88
CA ILE A 39 18.30 -5.06 -8.13
C ILE A 39 18.91 -6.02 -9.16
N ASN A 40 20.22 -6.23 -9.13
CA ASN A 40 20.94 -7.11 -10.05
C ASN A 40 20.60 -6.86 -11.55
N GLY A 41 20.50 -5.58 -11.94
CA GLY A 41 20.16 -5.16 -13.31
C GLY A 41 18.67 -5.30 -13.69
N ARG A 42 17.83 -5.92 -12.86
CA ARG A 42 16.39 -6.05 -13.09
C ARG A 42 15.64 -4.88 -12.48
N THR A 43 14.64 -4.39 -13.19
CA THR A 43 13.75 -3.35 -12.66
C THR A 43 12.65 -4.01 -11.84
N VAL A 44 12.55 -3.62 -10.58
CA VAL A 44 11.62 -4.21 -9.61
C VAL A 44 10.85 -3.10 -8.88
N TYR A 45 9.73 -3.49 -8.29
CA TYR A 45 9.03 -2.72 -7.28
C TYR A 45 9.36 -3.31 -5.90
N ILE A 46 9.68 -2.44 -4.96
CA ILE A 46 9.81 -2.77 -3.53
C ILE A 46 8.77 -2.01 -2.73
N GLU A 47 8.50 -2.45 -1.52
CA GLU A 47 7.65 -1.73 -0.58
C GLU A 47 8.29 -0.41 -0.12
N ASN A 48 7.44 0.56 0.21
CA ASN A 48 7.85 1.80 0.84
C ASN A 48 7.70 1.67 2.37
N GLN A 49 8.82 1.50 3.06
CA GLN A 49 8.88 1.45 4.53
C GLN A 49 8.32 2.72 5.21
N LYS A 50 8.17 3.84 4.50
CA LYS A 50 7.57 5.09 5.00
C LYS A 50 6.07 5.21 4.72
N PHE A 51 5.45 4.25 4.03
CA PHE A 51 4.03 4.33 3.64
C PHE A 51 3.09 4.56 4.83
N GLY A 52 3.37 3.91 5.96
CA GLY A 52 2.60 4.05 7.20
C GLY A 52 2.53 5.47 7.75
N LEU A 53 3.53 6.33 7.47
CA LEU A 53 3.56 7.72 7.94
C LEU A 53 2.40 8.57 7.39
N ARG A 54 1.72 8.11 6.33
CA ARG A 54 0.52 8.76 5.79
C ARG A 54 -0.70 8.64 6.70
N PHE A 55 -0.74 7.60 7.53
CA PHE A 55 -1.92 7.21 8.30
C PHE A 55 -1.68 7.22 9.81
N PHE A 56 -0.41 7.21 10.23
CA PHE A 56 -0.02 7.15 11.63
C PHE A 56 1.03 8.22 11.97
N PRO A 57 1.03 8.72 13.21
CA PRO A 57 2.18 9.40 13.78
C PRO A 57 3.42 8.48 13.74
N ALA A 58 4.61 9.07 13.60
CA ALA A 58 5.86 8.32 13.42
C ALA A 58 6.11 7.26 14.52
N ALA A 59 5.70 7.53 15.76
CA ALA A 59 5.86 6.60 16.89
C ALA A 59 4.96 5.36 16.82
N LEU A 60 3.89 5.39 16.04
CA LEU A 60 2.91 4.30 15.89
C LEU A 60 2.91 3.68 14.50
N ALA A 61 3.64 4.29 13.56
CA ALA A 61 3.67 3.86 12.18
C ALA A 61 4.21 2.44 12.07
N ARG A 62 3.42 1.59 11.41
CA ARG A 62 3.83 0.25 11.01
C ARG A 62 4.37 0.30 9.60
N SER A 63 5.31 -0.59 9.31
CA SER A 63 5.87 -0.76 7.98
C SER A 63 5.30 -1.99 7.30
N PRO A 64 5.20 -2.00 5.97
CA PRO A 64 4.96 -3.22 5.22
C PRO A 64 6.09 -4.23 5.42
N SER A 65 5.77 -5.51 5.26
CA SER A 65 6.79 -6.56 5.15
C SER A 65 7.60 -6.39 3.86
N PRO A 66 8.88 -6.81 3.81
CA PRO A 66 9.68 -6.76 2.60
C PRO A 66 9.01 -7.44 1.40
N VAL A 67 8.96 -6.74 0.28
CA VAL A 67 8.42 -7.20 -1.00
C VAL A 67 9.42 -6.91 -2.11
N VAL A 68 9.64 -7.88 -2.98
CA VAL A 68 10.36 -7.66 -4.25
C VAL A 68 9.51 -8.24 -5.36
N MET A 69 9.00 -7.37 -6.23
CA MET A 69 8.14 -7.74 -7.35
C MET A 69 8.76 -7.28 -8.66
N GLU A 70 8.94 -8.19 -9.62
CA GLU A 70 9.45 -7.80 -10.93
C GLU A 70 8.47 -6.84 -11.63
N ALA A 71 9.00 -5.72 -12.14
CA ALA A 71 8.17 -4.68 -12.75
C ALA A 71 7.55 -5.12 -14.07
N ALA A 72 8.22 -6.02 -14.80
CA ALA A 72 7.68 -6.69 -15.96
C ALA A 72 7.26 -8.10 -15.55
N LYS A 73 5.99 -8.44 -15.76
CA LYS A 73 5.47 -9.78 -15.50
C LYS A 73 5.96 -10.77 -16.56
N THR A 74 6.36 -11.97 -16.15
CA THR A 74 6.77 -13.03 -17.07
C THR A 74 5.56 -13.71 -17.72
N ALA A 75 5.69 -14.17 -18.97
CA ALA A 75 4.56 -14.73 -19.73
C ALA A 75 3.88 -15.95 -19.08
N ASN A 76 4.60 -16.71 -18.26
CA ASN A 76 4.06 -17.90 -17.57
C ASN A 76 3.83 -17.68 -16.06
N SER A 77 3.67 -16.42 -15.62
CA SER A 77 3.32 -16.13 -14.23
C SER A 77 1.88 -15.72 -14.01
N TYR A 78 1.36 -16.08 -12.83
CA TYR A 78 0.04 -15.69 -12.34
C TYR A 78 0.22 -14.90 -11.04
N ARG A 79 -0.03 -13.59 -11.10
CA ARG A 79 0.25 -12.62 -10.03
C ARG A 79 -1.00 -12.38 -9.20
N ILE A 80 -0.89 -12.73 -7.92
CA ILE A 80 -1.96 -12.59 -6.93
C ILE A 80 -1.55 -11.49 -5.95
N PHE A 81 -2.39 -10.46 -5.80
CA PHE A 81 -2.21 -9.48 -4.73
C PHE A 81 -3.04 -9.88 -3.52
N LEU A 82 -2.38 -10.08 -2.38
CA LEU A 82 -3.03 -10.30 -1.10
C LEU A 82 -3.05 -8.98 -0.32
N LEU A 83 -4.23 -8.40 -0.19
CA LEU A 83 -4.49 -7.18 0.55
C LEU A 83 -5.13 -7.50 1.89
N GLY A 84 -4.82 -6.70 2.91
CA GLY A 84 -5.45 -6.85 4.19
C GLY A 84 -4.66 -6.28 5.34
N GLU A 85 -4.99 -6.79 6.52
CA GLU A 85 -4.51 -6.30 7.80
C GLU A 85 -3.45 -7.25 8.40
N SER A 86 -3.26 -7.26 9.72
CA SER A 86 -2.31 -8.15 10.41
C SER A 86 -2.55 -9.65 10.12
N ALA A 87 -3.80 -10.08 10.07
CA ALA A 87 -4.15 -11.47 9.81
C ALA A 87 -3.83 -11.91 8.36
N ALA A 88 -3.98 -11.01 7.39
CA ALA A 88 -3.60 -11.26 6.00
C ALA A 88 -2.08 -11.26 5.83
N LEU A 89 -1.39 -10.37 6.55
CA LEU A 89 0.06 -10.32 6.59
C LEU A 89 0.68 -11.60 7.16
N GLY A 90 0.01 -12.24 8.13
CA GLY A 90 0.56 -13.35 8.89
C GLY A 90 1.26 -12.91 10.18
N ASP A 91 0.90 -11.76 10.75
CA ASP A 91 1.43 -11.30 12.03
C ASP A 91 1.27 -12.39 13.11
N PRO A 92 2.31 -12.67 13.92
CA PRO A 92 3.57 -11.91 14.06
C PRO A 92 4.70 -12.30 13.10
N ASP A 93 4.56 -13.34 12.28
CA ASP A 93 5.63 -13.82 11.39
C ASP A 93 5.14 -13.99 9.94
N PRO A 94 5.33 -12.96 9.09
CA PRO A 94 4.90 -12.98 7.69
C PRO A 94 5.47 -14.13 6.86
N ALA A 95 6.59 -14.75 7.28
CA ALA A 95 7.16 -15.91 6.60
C ALA A 95 6.22 -17.12 6.62
N TYR A 96 5.29 -17.17 7.58
CA TYR A 96 4.27 -18.20 7.73
C TYR A 96 2.85 -17.65 7.51
N GLY A 97 2.71 -16.52 6.79
CA GLY A 97 1.41 -15.94 6.46
C GLY A 97 0.60 -16.76 5.45
N CYS A 98 -0.71 -16.55 5.41
CA CYS A 98 -1.61 -17.28 4.51
C CYS A 98 -1.24 -17.14 3.03
N GLY A 99 -0.66 -16.00 2.62
CA GLY A 99 -0.15 -15.79 1.27
C GLY A 99 0.96 -16.78 0.89
N ARG A 100 1.83 -17.14 1.84
CA ARG A 100 2.92 -18.11 1.59
C ARG A 100 2.37 -19.51 1.39
N TYR A 101 1.42 -19.93 2.23
CA TYR A 101 0.72 -21.21 2.05
C TYR A 101 -0.03 -21.27 0.73
N LEU A 102 -0.74 -20.19 0.36
CA LEU A 102 -1.47 -20.11 -0.91
C LEU A 102 -0.54 -20.31 -2.11
N GLU A 103 0.62 -19.65 -2.12
CA GLU A 103 1.60 -19.79 -3.20
C GLU A 103 2.11 -21.22 -3.37
N VAL A 104 2.45 -21.89 -2.25
CA VAL A 104 2.92 -23.28 -2.26
C VAL A 104 1.82 -24.22 -2.76
N LEU A 105 0.61 -24.11 -2.22
CA LEU A 105 -0.51 -24.98 -2.59
C LEU A 105 -0.90 -24.84 -4.07
N LEU A 106 -0.87 -23.61 -4.60
CA LEU A 106 -1.14 -23.37 -6.03
C LEU A 106 -0.02 -23.91 -6.92
N GLY A 107 1.24 -23.74 -6.52
CA GLY A 107 2.40 -24.28 -7.25
C GLY A 107 2.37 -25.80 -7.36
N GLU A 108 2.05 -26.50 -6.26
CA GLU A 108 1.89 -27.96 -6.24
C GLU A 108 0.72 -28.43 -7.12
N ARG A 109 -0.39 -27.68 -7.11
CA ARG A 109 -1.59 -28.05 -7.87
C ARG A 109 -1.47 -27.80 -9.37
N TYR A 110 -0.75 -26.75 -9.78
CA TYR A 110 -0.61 -26.33 -11.17
C TYR A 110 0.88 -26.10 -11.53
N PRO A 111 1.67 -27.17 -11.72
CA PRO A 111 3.13 -27.08 -11.89
C PRO A 111 3.56 -26.35 -13.17
N GLY A 112 2.65 -26.19 -14.15
CA GLY A 112 2.90 -25.45 -15.38
C GLY A 112 2.83 -23.93 -15.23
N THR A 113 2.44 -23.39 -14.07
CA THR A 113 2.22 -21.96 -13.84
C THR A 113 3.08 -21.45 -12.69
N ARG A 114 3.78 -20.34 -12.89
CA ARG A 114 4.54 -19.69 -11.82
C ARG A 114 3.64 -18.71 -11.05
N PHE A 115 3.14 -19.11 -9.89
CA PHE A 115 2.41 -18.18 -9.03
C PHE A 115 3.35 -17.18 -8.37
N GLU A 116 2.91 -15.93 -8.30
CA GLU A 116 3.54 -14.85 -7.55
C GLU A 116 2.50 -14.32 -6.56
N VAL A 117 2.58 -14.71 -5.28
CA VAL A 117 1.69 -14.16 -4.25
C VAL A 117 2.36 -12.96 -3.59
N ILE A 118 1.95 -11.77 -4.02
CA ILE A 118 2.46 -10.49 -3.52
C ILE A 118 1.61 -10.05 -2.34
N CYS A 119 2.11 -10.30 -1.13
CA CYS A 119 1.48 -9.80 0.10
C CYS A 119 1.75 -8.30 0.25
N VAL A 120 0.69 -7.50 0.14
CA VAL A 120 0.70 -6.05 0.35
C VAL A 120 -0.10 -5.66 1.59
N ALA A 121 -0.37 -6.64 2.45
CA ALA A 121 -1.02 -6.42 3.74
C ALA A 121 -0.08 -5.69 4.71
N MET A 122 -0.68 -4.95 5.64
CA MET A 122 0.07 -4.22 6.67
C MET A 122 -0.65 -4.35 8.01
N THR A 123 0.09 -4.34 9.12
CA THR A 123 -0.55 -4.35 10.44
C THR A 123 -1.25 -3.03 10.73
N ALA A 124 -2.30 -3.10 11.54
CA ALA A 124 -3.06 -1.95 12.05
C ALA A 124 -3.73 -1.04 10.99
N ILE A 125 -3.68 -1.36 9.69
CA ILE A 125 -4.39 -0.58 8.67
C ILE A 125 -5.85 -1.02 8.50
N ASN A 126 -6.64 -0.22 7.80
CA ASN A 126 -8.01 -0.51 7.37
C ASN A 126 -8.24 -0.04 5.92
N SER A 127 -9.48 -0.02 5.46
CA SER A 127 -9.93 0.33 4.11
C SER A 127 -9.37 1.66 3.60
N HIS A 128 -9.17 2.66 4.49
CA HIS A 128 -8.58 3.95 4.10
C HIS A 128 -7.16 3.83 3.57
N ALA A 129 -6.35 2.92 4.13
CA ALA A 129 -4.99 2.66 3.67
C ALA A 129 -4.92 1.52 2.65
N ILE A 130 -5.82 0.54 2.72
CA ILE A 130 -5.91 -0.54 1.72
C ILE A 130 -6.30 0.03 0.35
N LEU A 131 -7.20 1.01 0.27
CA LEU A 131 -7.66 1.60 -0.99
C LEU A 131 -6.51 2.15 -1.88
N PRO A 132 -5.59 3.02 -1.40
CA PRO A 132 -4.48 3.47 -2.21
C PRO A 132 -3.52 2.33 -2.60
N ILE A 133 -3.31 1.32 -1.75
CA ILE A 133 -2.52 0.12 -2.10
C ILE A 133 -3.18 -0.61 -3.27
N ALA A 134 -4.49 -0.84 -3.18
CA ALA A 134 -5.26 -1.52 -4.23
C ALA A 134 -5.21 -0.80 -5.57
N ARG A 135 -5.31 0.55 -5.56
CA ARG A 135 -5.18 1.38 -6.77
C ARG A 135 -3.82 1.24 -7.42
N GLU A 136 -2.76 1.12 -6.63
CA GLU A 136 -1.43 0.84 -7.15
C GLU A 136 -1.35 -0.58 -7.74
N CYS A 137 -1.81 -1.61 -7.01
CA CYS A 137 -1.85 -2.99 -7.49
C CYS A 137 -2.60 -3.14 -8.82
N ALA A 138 -3.68 -2.38 -9.04
CA ALA A 138 -4.45 -2.39 -10.28
C ALA A 138 -3.63 -2.00 -11.54
N GLN A 139 -2.48 -1.34 -11.35
CA GLN A 139 -1.59 -0.89 -12.43
C GLN A 139 -0.34 -1.77 -12.59
N ARG A 140 -0.33 -2.98 -11.99
CA ARG A 140 0.87 -3.84 -11.83
C ARG A 140 0.65 -5.28 -12.31
N ASP A 141 -0.16 -5.45 -13.35
CA ASP A 141 -0.40 -6.74 -14.03
C ASP A 141 -0.88 -7.86 -13.09
N GLY A 142 -1.77 -7.55 -12.14
CA GLY A 142 -2.40 -8.56 -11.30
C GLY A 142 -3.41 -9.40 -12.07
N ASP A 143 -3.54 -10.68 -11.72
CA ASP A 143 -4.55 -11.60 -12.25
C ASP A 143 -5.65 -11.91 -11.23
N LEU A 144 -5.33 -11.82 -9.93
CA LEU A 144 -6.26 -12.05 -8.83
C LEU A 144 -5.95 -11.12 -7.66
N TRP A 145 -7.01 -10.62 -7.03
CA TRP A 145 -6.93 -9.82 -5.81
C TRP A 145 -7.70 -10.54 -4.71
N VAL A 146 -7.01 -10.85 -3.62
CA VAL A 146 -7.59 -11.42 -2.40
C VAL A 146 -7.58 -10.35 -1.34
N ILE A 147 -8.74 -10.03 -0.77
CA ILE A 147 -8.87 -9.03 0.29
C ILE A 147 -9.29 -9.76 1.56
N TYR A 148 -8.47 -9.67 2.59
CA TYR A 148 -8.80 -10.16 3.94
C TYR A 148 -8.68 -9.02 4.96
N ALA A 149 -9.80 -8.35 5.20
CA ALA A 149 -9.92 -7.15 6.02
C ALA A 149 -11.27 -7.15 6.78
N GLY A 150 -11.41 -6.26 7.76
CA GLY A 150 -12.68 -6.06 8.46
C GLY A 150 -12.51 -5.83 9.96
N ASN A 151 -11.48 -6.43 10.57
CA ASN A 151 -11.23 -6.28 12.01
C ASN A 151 -10.92 -4.82 12.34
N ASN A 152 -9.98 -4.21 11.61
CA ASN A 152 -9.54 -2.85 11.87
C ASN A 152 -10.50 -1.78 11.33
N GLU A 153 -11.53 -2.14 10.56
CA GLU A 153 -12.66 -1.24 10.30
C GLU A 153 -13.39 -0.90 11.60
N MET A 154 -13.44 -1.86 12.54
CA MET A 154 -14.09 -1.66 13.83
C MET A 154 -13.11 -1.18 14.90
N VAL A 155 -11.95 -1.84 15.04
CA VAL A 155 -11.02 -1.58 16.16
C VAL A 155 -9.76 -0.79 15.78
N GLY A 156 -9.55 -0.53 14.50
CA GLY A 156 -8.33 0.09 13.98
C GLY A 156 -8.28 1.61 14.15
N PRO A 157 -7.21 2.26 13.68
CA PRO A 157 -7.19 3.72 13.50
C PRO A 157 -8.37 4.09 12.59
N PHE A 158 -9.21 5.05 12.96
CA PHE A 158 -10.45 5.41 12.24
C PHE A 158 -11.67 4.49 12.46
N GLY A 159 -11.54 3.38 13.19
CA GLY A 159 -12.68 2.53 13.54
C GLY A 159 -13.54 3.07 14.68
N ALA A 160 -14.82 2.67 14.75
CA ALA A 160 -15.75 3.13 15.79
C ALA A 160 -15.28 2.80 17.23
N GLY A 161 -14.55 1.69 17.39
CA GLY A 161 -13.95 1.25 18.65
C GLY A 161 -12.50 1.71 18.85
N THR A 162 -12.01 2.67 18.05
CA THR A 162 -10.60 3.07 18.09
C THR A 162 -10.20 3.67 19.44
N ILE A 163 -9.00 3.33 19.89
CA ILE A 163 -8.31 4.01 21.01
C ILE A 163 -7.37 5.12 20.51
N PHE A 164 -7.21 5.25 19.19
CA PHE A 164 -6.26 6.17 18.55
C PHE A 164 -6.89 7.54 18.19
N GLY A 165 -8.16 7.76 18.54
CA GLY A 165 -8.90 9.00 18.26
C GLY A 165 -10.13 9.18 19.17
N PRO A 166 -10.91 10.26 18.98
CA PRO A 166 -12.14 10.50 19.75
C PRO A 166 -13.13 9.35 19.55
N ARG A 167 -13.78 8.90 20.64
CA ARG A 167 -14.77 7.83 20.58
C ARG A 167 -15.96 8.24 19.70
N ALA A 168 -16.47 7.29 18.92
CA ALA A 168 -17.75 7.47 18.25
C ALA A 168 -18.86 7.68 19.31
N PRO A 169 -19.82 8.60 19.09
CA PRO A 169 -20.97 8.74 19.98
C PRO A 169 -21.76 7.43 20.01
N GLY A 170 -22.15 7.01 21.21
CA GLY A 170 -22.93 5.79 21.46
C GLY A 170 -24.43 6.00 21.31
#